data_AF-A0A839S7T7-F1
#
_entry.id   AF-A0A839S7T7-F1
#
_cell.length_a   1.000
_cell.length_b   1.000
_cell.length_c   1.000
_cell.angle_alpha   90.00
_cell.angle_beta   90.00
_cell.angle_gamma   90.00
#
_symmetry.space_group_name_H-M   'P 1'
#
loop_
_entity.id
_entity.type
_entity.pdbx_description
1 polymer ?
#
loop_
_entity_poly.entity_id
_entity_poly.type
_entity_poly.pdbx_seq_one_letter_code
_entity_poly.pdbx_strand_id
1 'polypeptide(L)'
;MWHTVVILIHATAAVAALGLGIAALRFPPLLRAHTASIVIMAAALPIAIALRWAERAPAATVIFAALAVLGVVMIVRAVLAERSARLGRSRAVLSHIGFNLIALVTGFLILPAMRSGLGPVAVVATAVLVPIAGSTALHLFRRRLPTDTAPAE
;
A
#
# COMPACT_ATOMS: atom_id res chain seq x y z
N MET A 1 19.01 18.50 2.19
CA MET A 1 19.20 17.36 3.12
C MET A 1 17.88 16.81 3.66
N TRP A 2 16.98 17.64 4.19
CA TRP A 2 15.67 17.20 4.72
C TRP A 2 14.82 16.39 3.75
N HIS A 3 14.70 16.81 2.49
CA HIS A 3 13.96 16.06 1.47
C HIS A 3 14.47 14.60 1.34
N THR A 4 15.78 14.40 1.29
CA THR A 4 16.41 13.07 1.23
C THR A 4 16.09 12.23 2.45
N VAL A 5 16.16 12.83 3.65
CA VAL A 5 15.83 12.15 4.91
C VAL A 5 14.37 11.69 4.91
N VAL A 6 13.44 12.56 4.51
CA VAL A 6 12.01 12.20 4.47
C VAL A 6 11.72 11.13 3.42
N ILE A 7 12.38 11.17 2.26
CA ILE A 7 12.29 10.09 1.25
C ILE A 7 12.82 8.78 1.82
N LEU A 8 13.94 8.81 2.55
CA LEU A 8 14.49 7.61 3.16
C LEU A 8 13.51 7.02 4.17
N ILE A 9 12.93 7.85 5.04
CA ILE A 9 11.88 7.45 6.00
C ILE A 9 10.70 6.80 5.26
N HIS A 10 10.19 7.45 4.20
CA HIS A 10 9.11 6.92 3.38
C HIS A 10 9.46 5.54 2.81
N ALA A 11 10.64 5.41 2.19
CA ALA A 11 11.09 4.17 1.56
C ALA A 11 11.27 3.05 2.59
N THR A 12 11.92 3.32 3.73
CA THR A 12 12.09 2.32 4.79
C THR A 12 10.76 1.89 5.39
N ALA A 13 9.84 2.82 5.60
CA ALA A 13 8.50 2.53 6.11
C ALA A 13 7.68 1.73 5.10
N ALA A 14 7.81 2.00 3.80
CA ALA A 14 7.17 1.22 2.75
C ALA A 14 7.65 -0.23 2.73
N VAL A 15 8.97 -0.45 2.85
CA VAL A 15 9.56 -1.80 2.90
C VAL A 15 9.11 -2.53 4.16
N ALA A 16 9.14 -1.86 5.31
CA ALA A 16 8.64 -2.40 6.57
C ALA A 16 7.15 -2.76 6.48
N ALA A 17 6.32 -1.87 5.91
CA ALA A 17 4.90 -2.12 5.72
C ALA A 17 4.64 -3.34 4.83
N LEU A 18 5.43 -3.54 3.77
CA LEU A 18 5.31 -4.69 2.89
C LEU A 18 5.66 -5.99 3.64
N GLY A 19 6.83 -6.03 4.29
CA GLY A 19 7.27 -7.20 5.05
C GLY A 19 6.33 -7.55 6.20
N LEU A 20 5.92 -6.55 6.98
CA LEU A 20 4.98 -6.73 8.09
C LEU A 20 3.59 -7.13 7.61
N GLY A 21 3.14 -6.64 6.45
CA GLY A 21 1.86 -7.03 5.86
C GLY A 21 1.86 -8.51 5.48
N ILE A 22 2.94 -9.00 4.87
CA ILE A 22 3.11 -10.43 4.55
C ILE A 22 3.17 -11.26 5.84
N ALA A 23 3.98 -10.85 6.81
CA ALA A 23 4.13 -11.56 8.07
C ALA A 23 2.82 -11.55 8.90
N ALA A 24 2.04 -10.48 8.84
CA ALA A 24 0.77 -10.34 9.54
C ALA A 24 -0.30 -11.32 9.06
N LEU A 25 -0.18 -11.87 7.83
CA LEU A 25 -1.04 -12.96 7.35
C LEU A 25 -0.87 -14.24 8.18
N ARG A 26 0.33 -14.46 8.75
CA ARG A 26 0.63 -15.61 9.62
C ARG A 26 0.59 -15.24 11.10
N PHE A 27 0.97 -14.01 11.44
CA PHE A 27 1.11 -13.52 12.81
C PHE A 27 0.26 -12.26 13.04
N PRO A 28 -1.02 -12.39 13.42
CA PRO A 28 -1.94 -11.27 13.59
C PRO A 28 -1.45 -10.11 14.49
N PRO A 29 -0.62 -10.32 15.54
CA PRO A 29 -0.09 -9.22 16.35
C PRO A 29 0.73 -8.19 15.55
N LEU A 30 1.30 -8.58 14.40
CA LEU A 30 2.07 -7.68 13.54
C LEU A 30 1.22 -6.68 12.75
N LEU A 31 -0.11 -6.82 12.77
CA LEU A 31 -1.03 -5.89 12.13
C LEU A 31 -0.82 -4.44 12.57
N ARG A 32 -0.60 -4.22 13.87
CA ARG A 32 -0.35 -2.87 14.41
C ARG A 32 0.92 -2.25 13.86
N ALA A 33 1.99 -3.05 13.75
CA ALA A 33 3.26 -2.61 13.18
C ALA A 33 3.12 -2.32 11.67
N HIS A 34 2.35 -3.14 10.94
CA HIS A 34 1.99 -2.87 9.55
C HIS A 34 1.24 -1.54 9.42
N THR A 35 0.19 -1.31 10.21
CA THR A 35 -0.58 -0.06 10.20
C THR A 35 0.30 1.15 10.50
N ALA A 36 1.13 1.08 11.54
CA ALA A 36 2.05 2.16 11.90
C ALA A 36 3.02 2.48 10.75
N SER A 37 3.56 1.44 10.10
CA SER A 37 4.47 1.61 8.94
C SER A 37 3.76 2.24 7.75
N ILE A 38 2.50 1.87 7.48
CA ILE A 38 1.67 2.49 6.44
C ILE A 38 1.42 3.97 6.75
N VAL A 39 1.10 4.33 8.00
CA VAL A 39 0.87 5.71 8.41
C VAL A 39 2.14 6.55 8.24
N ILE A 40 3.29 6.06 8.71
CA ILE A 40 4.58 6.75 8.57
C ILE A 40 4.91 6.96 7.09
N MET A 41 4.81 5.90 6.27
CA MET A 41 5.05 5.97 4.84
C MET A 41 4.12 7.00 4.17
N ALA A 42 2.82 6.93 4.42
CA ALA A 42 1.83 7.79 3.79
C ALA A 42 1.99 9.26 4.20
N ALA A 43 2.40 9.55 5.45
CA ALA A 43 2.64 10.91 5.92
C ALA A 43 3.95 11.50 5.40
N ALA A 44 5.01 10.69 5.28
CA ALA A 44 6.31 11.14 4.80
C ALA A 44 6.25 11.66 3.34
N LEU A 45 5.40 11.06 2.49
CA LEU A 45 5.32 11.43 1.08
C LEU A 45 4.85 12.89 0.87
N PRO A 46 3.69 13.35 1.40
CA PRO A 46 3.28 14.76 1.36
C PRO A 46 4.31 15.74 1.92
N ILE A 47 5.01 15.37 3.00
CA ILE A 47 6.05 16.21 3.60
C ILE A 47 7.23 16.36 2.64
N ALA A 48 7.73 15.26 2.06
CA ALA A 48 8.80 15.30 1.07
C ALA A 48 8.39 16.12 -0.16
N ILE A 49 7.10 16.08 -0.52
CA ILE A 49 6.53 16.85 -1.61
C ILE A 49 6.53 18.34 -1.32
N ALA A 50 6.02 18.74 -0.15
CA ALA A 50 5.98 20.14 0.27
C ALA A 50 7.38 20.79 0.30
N LEU A 51 8.40 20.05 0.74
CA LEU A 51 9.79 20.53 0.81
C LEU A 51 10.42 20.88 -0.55
N ARG A 52 9.88 20.37 -1.67
CA ARG A 52 10.36 20.69 -3.04
C ARG A 52 9.20 21.01 -3.99
N TRP A 53 8.21 21.74 -3.49
CA TRP A 53 7.01 22.04 -4.26
C TRP A 53 7.28 22.90 -5.50
N ALA A 54 8.16 23.91 -5.39
CA ALA A 54 8.44 24.89 -6.44
C ALA A 54 9.13 24.32 -7.70
N GLU A 55 9.70 23.12 -7.61
CA GLU A 55 10.57 22.57 -8.65
C GLU A 55 9.90 21.43 -9.46
N ARG A 56 8.57 21.28 -9.33
CA ARG A 56 7.84 20.15 -9.91
C ARG A 56 7.28 20.43 -11.28
N ALA A 57 7.51 19.49 -12.19
CA ALA A 57 6.75 19.40 -13.43
C ALA A 57 5.26 19.10 -13.14
N PRO A 58 4.31 19.67 -13.89
CA PRO A 58 2.86 19.50 -13.67
C PRO A 58 2.41 18.03 -13.66
N ALA A 59 3.00 17.20 -14.51
CA ALA A 59 2.68 15.77 -14.60
C ALA A 59 3.03 15.01 -13.30
N ALA A 60 4.09 15.43 -12.59
CA ALA A 60 4.45 14.84 -11.32
C ALA A 60 3.39 15.13 -10.25
N THR A 61 2.82 16.34 -10.24
CA THR A 61 1.78 16.76 -9.29
C THR A 61 0.57 15.85 -9.31
N VAL A 62 0.09 15.45 -10.50
CA VAL A 62 -1.06 14.54 -10.64
C VAL A 62 -0.76 13.16 -10.06
N ILE A 63 0.40 12.59 -10.38
CA ILE A 63 0.82 11.28 -9.85
C ILE A 63 0.93 11.33 -8.33
N PHE A 64 1.56 12.37 -7.78
CA PHE A 64 1.70 12.52 -6.34
C PHE A 64 0.37 12.74 -5.63
N ALA A 65 -0.58 13.47 -6.22
CA ALA A 65 -1.93 13.60 -5.68
C ALA A 65 -2.65 12.24 -5.64
N ALA A 66 -2.56 11.46 -6.72
CA ALA A 66 -3.12 10.11 -6.76
C ALA A 66 -2.48 9.18 -5.71
N LEU A 67 -1.15 9.24 -5.54
CA LEU A 67 -0.43 8.48 -4.52
C LEU A 67 -0.79 8.92 -3.09
N ALA A 68 -1.03 10.21 -2.86
CA ALA A 68 -1.48 10.72 -1.56
C ALA A 68 -2.87 10.19 -1.21
N VAL A 69 -3.81 10.23 -2.17
CA VAL A 69 -5.15 9.63 -2.00
C VAL A 69 -5.03 8.13 -1.73
N LEU A 70 -4.19 7.41 -2.50
CA LEU A 70 -3.94 6.00 -2.27
C LEU A 70 -3.39 5.73 -0.86
N GLY A 71 -2.46 6.56 -0.37
CA GLY A 71 -1.95 6.48 1.00
C GLY A 71 -3.05 6.58 2.06
N VAL A 72 -4.00 7.51 1.89
CA VAL A 72 -5.17 7.63 2.78
C VAL A 72 -6.03 6.37 2.74
N VAL A 73 -6.33 5.85 1.54
CA VAL A 73 -7.09 4.60 1.38
C VAL A 73 -6.39 3.42 2.06
N MET A 74 -5.07 3.33 1.95
CA MET A 74 -4.27 2.27 2.59
C MET A 74 -4.31 2.36 4.12
N ILE A 75 -4.26 3.57 4.70
CA ILE A 75 -4.42 3.78 6.15
C ILE A 75 -5.80 3.29 6.59
N VAL A 76 -6.87 3.72 5.92
CA VAL A 76 -8.24 3.29 6.24
C VAL A 76 -8.35 1.77 6.21
N ARG A 77 -7.80 1.13 5.17
CA ARG A 77 -7.80 -0.33 5.05
C ARG A 77 -6.97 -1.02 6.13
N ALA A 78 -5.83 -0.48 6.52
CA ALA A 78 -5.01 -1.03 7.61
C ALA A 78 -5.78 -1.02 8.94
N VAL A 79 -6.47 0.09 9.26
CA VAL A 79 -7.33 0.19 10.45
C VAL A 79 -8.51 -0.79 10.39
N LEU A 80 -9.15 -0.93 9.21
CA LEU A 80 -10.21 -1.91 9.02
C LEU A 80 -9.73 -3.36 9.13
N ALA A 81 -8.48 -3.65 8.73
CA ALA A 81 -7.85 -4.95 8.94
C ALA A 81 -7.73 -5.27 10.43
N GLU A 82 -7.22 -4.34 11.23
CA GLU A 82 -7.15 -4.51 12.69
C GLU A 82 -8.52 -4.72 13.34
N ARG A 83 -9.52 -3.92 12.94
CA ARG A 83 -10.88 -4.07 13.44
C ARG A 83 -11.46 -5.44 13.07
N SER A 84 -11.23 -5.89 11.84
CA SER A 84 -11.68 -7.20 11.36
C SER A 84 -10.99 -8.35 12.10
N ALA A 85 -9.71 -8.22 12.41
CA ALA A 85 -8.96 -9.21 13.19
C ALA A 85 -9.50 -9.36 14.61
N ARG A 86 -9.85 -8.25 15.27
CA ARG A 86 -10.51 -8.26 16.59
C ARG A 86 -11.87 -8.96 16.57
N LEU A 87 -12.55 -8.94 15.44
CA LEU A 87 -13.85 -9.59 15.24
C LEU A 87 -13.74 -11.02 14.69
N GLY A 88 -12.53 -11.60 14.58
CA GLY A 88 -12.31 -12.94 14.05
C GLY A 88 -12.57 -13.11 12.55
N ARG A 89 -12.71 -12.01 11.78
CA ARG A 89 -13.09 -12.03 10.36
C ARG A 89 -11.87 -12.20 9.44
N SER A 90 -11.28 -13.38 9.44
CA SER A 90 -10.03 -13.69 8.73
C SER A 90 -10.08 -13.34 7.23
N ARG A 91 -11.22 -13.59 6.56
CA ARG A 91 -11.38 -13.23 5.13
C ARG A 91 -11.37 -11.72 4.89
N ALA A 92 -11.91 -10.94 5.81
CA ALA A 92 -11.91 -9.47 5.71
C ALA A 92 -10.50 -8.91 5.96
N VAL A 93 -9.77 -9.46 6.95
CA VAL A 93 -8.37 -9.13 7.21
C VAL A 93 -7.52 -9.34 5.95
N LEU A 94 -7.63 -10.52 5.33
CA LEU A 94 -6.90 -10.83 4.10
C LEU A 94 -7.26 -9.87 2.95
N SER A 95 -8.53 -9.49 2.81
CA SER A 95 -8.97 -8.53 1.78
C SER A 95 -8.34 -7.15 1.98
N HIS A 96 -8.24 -6.68 3.22
CA HIS A 96 -7.65 -5.39 3.53
C HIS A 96 -6.13 -5.38 3.39
N ILE A 97 -5.44 -6.37 3.98
CA ILE A 97 -3.98 -6.52 3.84
C ILE A 97 -3.60 -6.76 2.38
N GLY A 98 -4.31 -7.64 1.68
CA GLY A 98 -4.04 -7.97 0.28
C GLY A 98 -4.08 -6.75 -0.62
N PHE A 99 -5.05 -5.84 -0.44
CA PHE A 99 -5.06 -4.57 -1.14
C PHE A 99 -3.83 -3.72 -0.83
N ASN A 100 -3.45 -3.59 0.45
CA ASN A 100 -2.27 -2.81 0.83
C ASN A 100 -0.99 -3.39 0.22
N LEU A 101 -0.84 -4.72 0.19
CA LEU A 101 0.31 -5.38 -0.44
C LEU A 101 0.38 -5.08 -1.94
N ILE A 102 -0.75 -5.19 -2.65
CA ILE A 102 -0.84 -4.87 -4.08
C ILE A 102 -0.52 -3.40 -4.34
N ALA A 103 -1.07 -2.49 -3.53
CA ALA A 103 -0.82 -1.06 -3.65
C ALA A 103 0.65 -0.70 -3.37
N LEU A 104 1.28 -1.31 -2.36
CA LEU A 104 2.71 -1.15 -2.07
C LEU A 104 3.57 -1.60 -3.24
N VAL A 105 3.33 -2.81 -3.75
CA VAL A 105 4.09 -3.35 -4.90
C VAL A 105 3.91 -2.45 -6.12
N THR A 106 2.69 -1.98 -6.38
CA THR A 106 2.41 -1.03 -7.48
C THR A 106 3.22 0.26 -7.27
N GLY A 107 3.20 0.83 -6.07
CA GLY A 107 3.98 2.03 -5.72
C GLY A 107 5.49 1.86 -5.91
N PHE A 108 6.04 0.71 -5.50
CA PHE A 108 7.45 0.38 -5.72
C PHE A 108 7.82 0.29 -7.21
N LEU A 109 6.92 -0.24 -8.05
CA LEU A 109 7.15 -0.41 -9.47
C LEU A 109 6.93 0.87 -10.30
N ILE A 110 6.17 1.84 -9.78
CA ILE A 110 5.96 3.13 -10.46
C ILE A 110 7.29 3.89 -10.67
N LEU A 111 8.20 3.88 -9.69
CA LEU A 111 9.49 4.57 -9.80
C LEU A 111 10.38 4.06 -10.95
N PRO A 112 10.68 2.75 -11.06
CA PRO A 112 11.43 2.23 -12.20
C PRO A 112 10.66 2.40 -13.51
N ALA A 113 9.32 2.29 -13.50
CA ALA A 113 8.51 2.58 -14.69
C ALA A 113 8.68 4.04 -15.17
N MET A 114 8.69 5.01 -14.27
CA MET A 114 9.00 6.41 -14.61
C MET A 114 10.40 6.59 -15.18
N ARG A 115 11.38 5.82 -14.70
CA ARG A 115 12.79 5.90 -15.13
C ARG A 115 13.09 5.12 -16.42
N SER A 116 12.16 4.30 -16.90
CA SER A 116 12.35 3.43 -18.07
C SER A 116 12.45 4.17 -19.41
N GLY A 117 12.29 5.50 -19.45
CA GLY A 117 12.28 6.30 -20.68
C GLY A 117 10.96 6.23 -21.47
N LEU A 118 10.07 5.29 -21.13
CA LEU A 118 8.74 5.14 -21.74
C LEU A 118 7.71 6.18 -21.28
N GLY A 119 8.12 7.13 -20.45
CA GLY A 119 7.32 8.27 -20.02
C GLY A 119 6.03 7.88 -19.27
N PRO A 120 4.93 8.63 -19.42
CA PRO A 120 3.68 8.39 -18.72
C PRO A 120 3.04 7.02 -19.02
N VAL A 121 3.30 6.45 -20.19
CA VAL A 121 2.69 5.18 -20.63
C VAL A 121 3.09 4.02 -19.71
N ALA A 122 4.36 3.92 -19.34
CA ALA A 122 4.82 2.86 -18.43
C ALA A 122 4.22 3.00 -17.02
N VAL A 123 3.99 4.22 -16.54
CA VAL A 123 3.35 4.48 -15.25
C VAL A 123 1.91 4.01 -15.27
N VAL A 124 1.16 4.38 -16.30
CA VAL A 124 -0.26 3.97 -16.46
C VAL A 124 -0.35 2.46 -16.60
N ALA A 125 0.48 1.84 -17.44
CA ALA A 125 0.52 0.39 -17.60
C ALA A 125 0.80 -0.31 -16.26
N THR A 126 1.78 0.16 -15.49
CA THR A 126 2.11 -0.39 -14.17
C THR A 126 0.95 -0.21 -13.18
N ALA A 127 0.35 0.97 -13.13
CA ALA A 127 -0.75 1.31 -12.24
C ALA A 127 -2.04 0.52 -12.55
N VAL A 128 -2.19 -0.03 -13.75
CA VAL A 128 -3.34 -0.84 -14.16
C VAL A 128 -3.03 -2.33 -14.06
N LEU A 129 -1.92 -2.80 -14.65
CA LEU A 129 -1.61 -4.21 -14.77
C LEU A 129 -1.27 -4.85 -13.41
N VAL A 130 -0.52 -4.15 -12.55
CA VAL A 130 -0.13 -4.69 -11.23
C VAL A 130 -1.35 -4.89 -10.33
N PRO A 131 -2.30 -3.93 -10.20
CA PRO A 131 -3.52 -4.18 -9.46
C PRO A 131 -4.43 -5.26 -10.04
N ILE A 132 -4.54 -5.37 -11.38
CA ILE A 132 -5.31 -6.45 -12.02
C ILE A 132 -4.72 -7.81 -11.69
N ALA A 133 -3.41 -7.98 -11.88
CA ALA A 133 -2.71 -9.23 -11.60
C ALA A 133 -2.80 -9.58 -10.11
N GLY A 134 -2.54 -8.60 -9.23
CA GLY A 134 -2.59 -8.77 -7.79
C GLY A 134 -4.00 -9.11 -7.28
N SER A 135 -5.02 -8.42 -7.77
CA SER A 135 -6.40 -8.68 -7.38
C SER A 135 -6.84 -10.07 -7.84
N THR A 136 -6.52 -10.46 -9.07
CA THR A 136 -6.82 -11.79 -9.60
C THR A 136 -6.16 -12.89 -8.79
N ALA A 137 -4.87 -12.72 -8.45
CA ALA A 137 -4.17 -13.64 -7.56
C ALA A 137 -4.85 -13.73 -6.18
N LEU A 138 -5.22 -12.60 -5.59
CA LEU A 138 -5.92 -12.57 -4.30
C LEU A 138 -7.30 -13.26 -4.36
N HIS A 139 -8.06 -13.05 -5.44
CA HIS A 139 -9.34 -13.73 -5.67
C HIS A 139 -9.16 -15.25 -5.78
N LEU A 140 -8.11 -15.71 -6.46
CA LEU A 140 -7.78 -17.14 -6.56
C LEU A 140 -7.39 -17.75 -5.20
N PHE A 141 -6.59 -17.04 -4.40
CA PHE A 141 -6.24 -17.49 -3.05
C PHE A 141 -7.45 -17.54 -2.11
N ARG A 142 -8.36 -16.56 -2.18
CA ARG A 142 -9.57 -16.54 -1.34
C ARG A 142 -10.50 -17.72 -1.60
N ARG A 143 -10.56 -18.23 -2.83
CA ARG A 143 -11.36 -19.42 -3.17
C ARG A 143 -10.87 -20.70 -2.47
N ARG A 144 -9.62 -20.73 -1.97
CA ARG A 144 -9.05 -21.87 -1.27
C ARG A 144 -9.25 -21.85 0.25
N LEU A 145 -9.78 -20.75 0.80
CA LEU A 145 -10.01 -20.63 2.24
C LEU A 145 -11.42 -21.10 2.62
N PRO A 146 -11.58 -21.90 3.68
CA PRO A 146 -12.89 -22.25 4.22
C PRO A 146 -13.76 -21.02 4.48
N THR A 147 -15.06 -21.16 4.32
CA THR A 147 -16.04 -20.12 4.65
C THR A 147 -15.97 -19.86 6.14
N ASP A 148 -15.73 -18.61 6.54
CA ASP A 148 -15.88 -18.21 7.95
C ASP A 148 -17.29 -18.64 8.37
N THR A 149 -17.40 -19.67 9.20
CA THR A 149 -18.66 -20.07 9.82
C THR A 149 -19.07 -18.92 10.74
N ALA A 150 -20.26 -18.38 10.54
CA ALA A 150 -20.81 -17.38 11.45
C ALA A 150 -20.71 -17.90 12.89
N PRO A 151 -20.40 -17.04 13.88
CA PRO A 151 -20.53 -17.44 15.27
C PRO A 151 -21.96 -17.96 15.48
N ALA A 152 -22.08 -19.15 16.07
CA ALA A 152 -23.36 -19.63 16.56
C ALA A 152 -23.86 -18.60 17.58
N GLU A 153 -24.94 -17.92 17.25
CA GLU A 153 -25.71 -17.11 18.21
C GLU A 153 -26.44 -18.04 19.20
#